data_AF-A0A2D6F786-F1
#
_entry.id   AF-A0A2D6F786-F1
#
_cell.length_a   1.000
_cell.length_b   1.000
_cell.length_c   1.000
_cell.angle_alpha   90.00
_cell.angle_beta   90.00
_cell.angle_gamma   90.00
#
_symmetry.space_group_name_H-M   'P 1'
#
loop_
_entity.id
_entity.type
_entity.pdbx_description
1 polymer ?
#
loop_
_entity_poly.entity_id
_entity_poly.type
_entity_poly.pdbx_seq_one_letter_code
_entity_poly.pdbx_strand_id
1 'polypeptide(L)' 'MPAGNLKKTPKTTLVRNPARADYDRDVVNEIIDATPLCHVSYIIDGRPYVTPTLQWREGATIYWQGSSASRFLRQIVD' A
#
# COMPACT_ATOMS: atom_id res chain seq x y z
N MET A 1 -6.70 -9.95 2.78
CA MET A 1 -5.55 -10.82 2.93
C MET A 1 -5.94 -12.05 3.74
N PRO A 2 -5.82 -13.26 3.15
CA PRO A 2 -5.98 -14.50 3.91
C PRO A 2 -4.94 -14.59 5.03
N ALA A 3 -5.26 -15.38 6.06
CA ALA A 3 -4.37 -15.65 7.18
C ALA A 3 -3.05 -16.29 6.71
N GLY A 4 -1.96 -16.00 7.43
CA GLY A 4 -0.61 -16.50 7.13
C GLY A 4 0.30 -15.49 6.42
N ASN A 5 1.59 -15.85 6.37
CA ASN A 5 2.66 -14.98 5.88
C ASN A 5 2.38 -14.41 4.48
N LEU A 6 2.82 -13.18 4.28
CA LEU A 6 2.81 -12.52 2.99
C LEU A 6 3.57 -13.34 1.94
N LYS A 7 2.96 -13.47 0.75
CA LYS A 7 3.61 -14.10 -0.39
C LYS A 7 4.83 -13.29 -0.84
N LYS A 8 5.99 -13.94 -0.83
CA LYS A 8 7.22 -13.39 -1.40
C LYS A 8 7.25 -13.61 -2.91
N THR A 9 7.66 -12.58 -3.64
CA THR A 9 7.85 -12.60 -5.10
C THR A 9 9.16 -11.89 -5.44
N PRO A 10 9.67 -11.99 -6.67
CA PRO A 10 10.80 -11.17 -7.11
C PRO A 10 10.58 -9.67 -6.90
N LYS A 11 9.33 -9.17 -7.01
CA LYS A 11 8.99 -7.75 -6.82
C LYS A 11 8.90 -7.32 -5.35
N THR A 12 8.54 -8.24 -4.44
CA THR A 12 8.28 -7.92 -3.03
C THR A 12 9.37 -8.41 -2.08
N THR A 13 10.39 -9.10 -2.60
CA THR A 13 11.52 -9.58 -1.77
C THR A 13 12.56 -8.49 -1.62
N LEU A 14 12.83 -8.08 -0.37
CA LEU A 14 13.85 -7.09 -0.05
C LEU A 14 15.26 -7.58 -0.42
N VAL A 15 15.96 -6.82 -1.27
CA VAL A 15 17.32 -7.15 -1.72
C VAL A 15 18.39 -6.50 -0.84
N ARG A 16 18.19 -5.24 -0.43
CA ARG A 16 19.14 -4.51 0.41
C ARG A 16 18.79 -4.69 1.88
N ASN A 17 19.76 -5.17 2.67
CA ASN A 17 19.59 -5.47 4.09
C ASN A 17 18.41 -6.44 4.39
N PRO A 18 18.43 -7.66 3.80
CA PRO A 18 17.30 -8.60 3.87
C PRO A 18 16.96 -9.03 5.30
N ALA A 19 17.90 -8.92 6.24
CA ALA A 19 17.68 -9.21 7.67
C ALA A 19 16.65 -8.27 8.33
N ARG A 20 16.30 -7.14 7.68
CA ARG A 20 15.25 -6.22 8.16
C ARG A 20 13.87 -6.47 7.55
N ALA A 21 13.73 -7.48 6.69
CA ALA A 21 12.44 -7.78 6.09
C ALA A 21 11.60 -8.65 7.01
N ASP A 22 10.39 -8.20 7.30
CA ASP A 22 9.34 -9.02 7.91
C ASP A 22 8.23 -9.29 6.89
N TYR A 23 7.75 -10.52 6.87
CA TYR A 23 6.65 -10.96 6.01
C TYR A 23 5.53 -11.63 6.82
N ASP A 24 5.62 -11.58 8.15
CA ASP A 24 4.53 -11.90 9.04
C ASP A 24 3.37 -10.93 8.78
N ARG A 25 2.17 -11.51 8.64
CA ARG A 25 0.95 -10.76 8.38
C ARG A 25 0.62 -9.81 9.52
N ASP A 26 0.80 -10.26 10.75
CA ASP A 26 0.34 -9.56 11.94
C ASP A 26 1.22 -8.35 12.19
N VAL A 27 2.55 -8.49 12.07
CA VAL A 27 3.50 -7.37 12.09
C VAL A 27 3.15 -6.31 11.04
N VAL A 28 2.81 -6.73 9.82
CA VAL A 28 2.43 -5.79 8.75
C VAL A 28 1.12 -5.07 9.05
N ASN A 29 0.13 -5.80 9.57
CA ASN A 29 -1.14 -5.21 9.98
C ASN A 29 -0.94 -4.19 11.11
N GLU A 30 -0.10 -4.50 12.10
CA GLU A 30 0.25 -3.57 13.19
C GLU A 30 0.89 -2.29 12.67
N ILE A 31 1.79 -2.38 11.69
CA ILE A 31 2.41 -1.19 11.06
C ILE A 31 1.35 -0.33 10.36
N ILE A 32 0.42 -0.96 9.63
CA ILE A 32 -0.66 -0.26 8.93
C ILE A 32 -1.61 0.39 9.95
N ASP A 33 -1.94 -0.30 11.02
CA ASP A 33 -2.86 0.20 12.05
C ASP A 33 -2.24 1.30 12.92
N ALA A 34 -0.90 1.33 13.03
CA ALA A 34 -0.18 2.32 13.82
C ALA A 34 -0.27 3.75 13.26
N THR A 35 -0.61 3.93 11.98
CA THR A 35 -0.73 5.26 11.38
C THR A 35 -1.76 5.32 10.24
N PRO A 36 -2.66 6.33 10.26
CA PRO A 36 -3.59 6.53 9.16
C PRO A 36 -2.91 7.17 7.94
N LEU A 37 -1.73 7.77 8.08
CA LEU A 37 -1.03 8.42 6.96
C LEU A 37 -0.37 7.37 6.04
N CYS A 38 -0.68 7.44 4.75
CA CYS A 38 -0.01 6.65 3.72
C CYS A 38 0.42 7.52 2.54
N HIS A 39 1.24 6.93 1.67
CA HIS A 39 1.62 7.50 0.38
C HIS A 39 1.22 6.53 -0.70
N VAL A 40 0.50 7.01 -1.70
CA VAL A 40 0.12 6.17 -2.83
C VAL A 40 0.67 6.75 -4.12
N SER A 41 1.28 5.87 -4.91
CA SER A 41 2.11 6.22 -6.06
C SER A 41 1.47 5.74 -7.36
N TYR A 42 1.50 6.59 -8.38
CA TYR A 42 0.82 6.37 -9.66
C TYR A 42 1.65 6.88 -10.83
N ILE A 43 1.35 6.38 -12.03
CA ILE A 43 1.89 6.91 -13.28
C ILE A 43 0.80 7.70 -13.99
N ILE A 44 1.07 8.97 -14.29
CA ILE A 44 0.18 9.85 -15.08
C ILE A 44 1.03 10.40 -16.22
N ASP A 45 0.60 10.20 -17.46
CA ASP A 45 1.31 10.61 -18.68
C ASP A 45 2.79 10.17 -18.69
N GLY A 46 3.04 8.93 -18.25
CA GLY A 46 4.38 8.34 -18.17
C GLY A 46 5.27 8.87 -17.03
N ARG A 47 4.75 9.73 -16.15
CA ARG A 47 5.50 10.32 -15.03
C ARG A 47 5.00 9.81 -13.67
N PRO A 48 5.91 9.55 -12.71
CA PRO A 48 5.51 9.12 -11.37
C PRO A 48 5.01 10.29 -10.52
N TYR A 49 3.92 10.07 -9.80
CA TYR A 49 3.36 10.97 -8.81
C TYR A 49 3.16 10.21 -7.49
N VAL A 50 3.30 10.91 -6.37
CA VAL A 50 3.07 10.37 -5.02
C VAL A 50 2.13 11.30 -4.28
N THR A 51 1.01 10.76 -3.81
CA THR A 51 0.00 11.53 -3.06
C THR A 51 -0.01 11.07 -1.60
N PRO A 52 0.27 11.96 -0.63
CA PRO A 52 -0.01 11.67 0.77
C PRO A 52 -1.53 11.70 1.00
N THR A 53 -2.07 10.67 1.64
CA THR A 53 -3.50 10.56 1.96
C THR A 53 -3.71 9.75 3.24
N LEU A 54 -4.96 9.62 3.67
CA LEU A 54 -5.35 8.78 4.79
C LEU A 54 -5.83 7.42 4.31
N GLN A 55 -5.45 6.37 5.04
CA GLN A 55 -5.89 5.00 4.87
C GLN A 55 -6.55 4.47 6.14
N TRP A 56 -7.35 3.42 5.97
CA TRP A 56 -7.78 2.55 7.05
C TRP A 56 -7.82 1.10 6.56
N ARG A 57 -7.81 0.16 7.50
CA ARG A 57 -7.87 -1.27 7.21
C ARG A 57 -9.13 -1.88 7.82
N GLU A 58 -9.83 -2.71 7.05
CA GLU A 58 -10.89 -3.58 7.56
C GLU A 58 -10.51 -5.02 7.26
N GLY A 59 -10.03 -5.71 8.29
CA GLY A 59 -9.48 -7.05 8.22
C GLY A 59 -8.43 -7.18 7.12
N ALA A 60 -8.88 -7.67 5.98
CA ALA A 60 -8.11 -8.07 4.83
C ALA A 60 -7.84 -6.95 3.81
N THR A 61 -8.53 -5.82 3.92
CA THR A 61 -8.62 -4.79 2.87
C THR A 61 -8.13 -3.46 3.43
N ILE A 62 -7.30 -2.76 2.66
CA ILE A 62 -6.89 -1.39 2.94
C ILE A 62 -7.70 -0.49 2.02
N TYR A 63 -8.30 0.53 2.60
CA TYR A 63 -9.03 1.55 1.90
C TYR A 63 -8.31 2.89 2.04
N TRP A 64 -8.54 3.75 1.07
CA TRP A 64 -8.22 5.15 1.10
C TRP A 64 -9.30 5.88 0.31
N GLN A 65 -9.50 7.16 0.57
CA GLN A 65 -10.52 7.94 -0.13
C GLN A 65 -9.91 9.09 -0.93
N GLY A 66 -10.72 9.64 -1.84
CA GLY A 66 -10.41 10.86 -2.56
C GLY A 66 -11.64 11.34 -3.33
N SER A 67 -11.53 12.53 -3.92
CA SER A 67 -12.60 13.10 -4.74
C SER A 67 -12.84 12.26 -6.01
N SER A 68 -14.10 11.97 -6.36
CA SER A 68 -14.46 11.36 -7.66
C SER A 68 -14.04 12.21 -8.86
N ALA A 69 -13.85 13.52 -8.66
CA ALA A 69 -13.29 14.44 -9.66
C ALA A 69 -11.76 14.51 -9.63
N SER A 70 -11.11 13.78 -8.72
CA SER A 70 -9.64 13.75 -8.62
C SER A 70 -9.04 13.27 -9.93
N ARG A 71 -8.16 14.11 -10.50
CA ARG A 71 -7.33 13.74 -11.66
C ARG A 71 -6.62 12.41 -11.44
N PHE A 72 -6.20 12.14 -10.21
CA PHE A 72 -5.52 10.92 -9.85
C PHE A 72 -6.48 9.71 -9.78
N LEU A 73 -7.63 9.79 -9.07
CA LEU A 73 -8.51 8.62 -8.93
C LEU A 73 -9.02 8.14 -10.29
N ARG A 74 -9.33 9.05 -11.21
CA ARG A 74 -9.71 8.73 -12.59
C ARG A 74 -8.65 7.95 -13.40
N GLN A 75 -7.42 7.83 -12.92
CA GLN A 75 -6.37 7.03 -13.55
C GLN A 75 -6.31 5.59 -13.04
N ILE A 76 -7.00 5.27 -11.95
CA ILE A 76 -6.91 3.95 -11.29
C ILE A 76 -8.26 3.29 -10.98
N VAL A 77 -9.36 4.04 -11.05
CA VAL A 77 -10.71 3.49 -11.07
C VAL A 77 -11.24 3.61 -12.49
N ASP A 78 -11.53 2.47 -13.12
CA ASP A 78 -12.24 2.39 -14.39
C ASP A 78 -13.69 2.90 -14.24
#